data_AF-A0A947IJ06-F1
#
_entry.id   AF-A0A947IJ06-F1
#
_cell.length_a   1.000
_cell.length_b   1.000
_cell.length_c   1.000
_cell.angle_alpha   90.00
_cell.angle_beta   90.00
_cell.angle_gamma   90.00
#
_symmetry.space_group_name_H-M   'P 1'
#
loop_
_entity.id
_entity.type
_entity.pdbx_description
1 polymer ?
#
loop_
_entity_poly.entity_id
_entity_poly.type
_entity_poly.pdbx_seq_one_letter_code
_entity_poly.pdbx_strand_id
1 'polypeptide(L)'
;MNHLSEDKLLEYVLELLDGNDERDVRLHLEKCEECRHRYEKVQREVSMFGGVEATGTIPAFPLRRARSPVLHVALRAAALLLIGFLAGYGTSNWTCPTPVNVIPAYTELSPPADSLARFAVTDATGVSFN
;
A
#
# COMPACT_ATOMS: atom_id res chain seq x y z
N MET A 1 42.18 -24.84 2.07
CA MET A 1 40.82 -24.69 1.53
C MET A 1 40.09 -23.71 2.45
N ASN A 2 39.37 -22.73 1.92
CA ASN A 2 38.60 -21.81 2.77
C ASN A 2 37.34 -22.53 3.25
N HIS A 3 37.12 -22.53 4.57
CA HIS A 3 35.92 -23.10 5.17
C HIS A 3 34.73 -22.15 4.97
N LEU A 4 33.52 -22.70 4.98
CA LEU A 4 32.29 -21.92 4.98
C LEU A 4 32.12 -21.18 6.31
N SER A 5 31.57 -19.96 6.26
CA SER A 5 31.15 -19.24 7.45
C SER A 5 29.97 -19.94 8.12
N GLU A 6 29.84 -19.75 9.42
CA GLU A 6 28.73 -20.29 10.21
C GLU A 6 27.38 -19.72 9.74
N ASP A 7 27.34 -18.42 9.39
CA ASP A 7 26.17 -17.76 8.83
C ASP A 7 25.70 -18.42 7.52
N LYS A 8 26.62 -18.74 6.60
CA LYS A 8 26.27 -19.38 5.32
C LYS A 8 25.78 -20.82 5.51
N LEU A 9 26.29 -21.52 6.53
CA LEU A 9 25.77 -22.83 6.92
C LEU A 9 24.37 -22.73 7.55
N LEU A 10 24.11 -21.68 8.34
CA LEU A 10 22.80 -21.42 8.92
C LEU A 10 21.77 -21.06 7.84
N GLU A 11 22.12 -20.17 6.90
CA GLU A 11 21.28 -19.85 5.74
C GLU A 11 20.94 -21.09 4.91
N TYR A 12 21.91 -22.00 4.74
CA TYR A 12 21.68 -23.28 4.06
C TYR A 12 20.72 -24.19 4.85
N VAL A 13 20.89 -24.31 6.16
CA VAL A 13 19.99 -25.11 7.04
C VAL A 13 18.57 -24.53 7.06
N LEU A 14 18.42 -23.21 6.94
CA LEU A 14 17.13 -22.51 6.91
C LEU A 14 16.51 -22.40 5.51
N GLU A 15 17.13 -23.00 4.49
CA GLU A 15 16.67 -22.95 3.08
C GLU A 15 16.53 -21.52 2.53
N LEU A 16 17.38 -20.59 2.97
CA LEU A 16 17.36 -19.17 2.58
C LEU A 16 18.28 -18.84 1.40
N LEU A 17 19.11 -19.79 0.97
CA LEU A 17 20.06 -19.60 -0.14
C LEU A 17 19.38 -19.73 -1.50
N ASP A 18 19.85 -18.93 -2.46
CA ASP A 18 19.48 -19.08 -3.86
C ASP A 18 20.06 -20.37 -4.46
N GLY A 19 19.36 -20.97 -5.43
CA GLY A 19 19.68 -22.33 -5.93
C GLY A 19 21.08 -22.54 -6.53
N ASN A 20 21.82 -21.47 -6.87
CA ASN A 20 23.23 -21.58 -7.26
C ASN A 20 24.15 -21.71 -6.02
N ASP A 21 23.94 -20.87 -5.00
CA ASP A 21 24.67 -20.93 -3.73
C ASP A 21 24.39 -22.22 -2.97
N GLU A 22 23.16 -22.72 -3.03
CA GLU A 22 22.76 -24.00 -2.42
C GLU A 22 23.60 -25.16 -2.98
N ARG A 23 23.79 -25.20 -4.31
CA ARG A 23 24.58 -26.24 -4.98
C ARG A 23 26.05 -26.16 -4.59
N ASP A 24 26.61 -24.96 -4.52
CA ASP A 24 28.01 -24.74 -4.17
C ASP A 24 28.29 -25.15 -2.71
N VAL A 25 27.38 -24.83 -1.79
CA VAL A 25 27.46 -25.28 -0.39
C VAL A 25 27.36 -26.80 -0.31
N ARG A 26 26.42 -27.43 -1.02
CA ARG A 26 26.29 -28.89 -1.02
C ARG A 26 27.56 -29.58 -1.53
N LEU A 27 28.12 -29.11 -2.65
CA LEU A 27 29.38 -29.64 -3.20
C LEU A 27 30.57 -29.44 -2.25
N HIS A 28 30.55 -28.36 -1.47
CA HIS A 28 31.58 -28.12 -0.46
C HIS A 28 31.46 -29.09 0.72
N LEU A 29 30.24 -29.34 1.21
CA LEU A 29 29.97 -30.28 2.31
C LEU A 29 30.34 -31.74 1.96
N GLU A 30 30.22 -32.13 0.68
CA GLU A 30 30.67 -33.43 0.20
C GLU A 30 32.21 -33.60 0.25
N LYS A 31 32.96 -32.49 0.17
CA LYS A 31 34.43 -32.51 0.09
C LYS A 31 35.13 -32.15 1.40
N CYS A 32 34.48 -31.38 2.27
CA CYS A 32 35.07 -30.86 3.49
C CYS A 32 34.38 -31.45 4.73
N GLU A 33 35.02 -32.44 5.37
CA GLU A 33 34.48 -33.09 6.57
C GLU A 33 34.29 -32.14 7.75
N GLU A 34 35.16 -31.14 7.89
CA GLU A 34 35.03 -30.14 8.96
C GLU A 34 33.78 -29.30 8.79
N CYS A 35 33.49 -28.83 7.57
CA CYS A 35 32.27 -28.10 7.28
C CYS A 35 31.03 -28.99 7.43
N ARG A 36 31.12 -30.29 7.12
CA ARG A 36 30.05 -31.26 7.39
C ARG A 36 29.75 -31.38 8.89
N HIS A 37 30.78 -31.49 9.73
CA HIS A 37 30.59 -31.54 11.19
C HIS A 37 29.98 -30.24 11.74
N ARG A 38 30.40 -29.07 11.22
CA ARG A 38 29.81 -27.77 11.58
C ARG A 38 28.35 -27.69 11.15
N TYR A 39 28.03 -28.14 9.93
CA TYR A 39 26.65 -28.23 9.45
C TYR A 39 25.78 -29.11 10.36
N GLU A 40 26.23 -30.30 10.73
CA GLU A 40 25.51 -31.20 11.64
C GLU A 40 25.31 -30.60 13.04
N LYS A 41 26.26 -29.77 13.50
CA LYS A 41 26.12 -29.02 14.77
C LYS A 41 25.01 -27.97 14.64
N VAL A 42 25.06 -27.13 13.61
CA VAL A 42 24.03 -26.10 13.36
C VAL A 42 22.66 -26.74 13.16
N GLN A 43 22.57 -27.83 12.41
CA GLN A 43 21.31 -28.56 12.21
C GLN A 43 20.74 -29.12 13.53
N ARG A 44 21.60 -29.61 14.44
CA ARG A 44 21.17 -30.04 15.78
C ARG A 44 20.71 -28.88 16.64
N GLU A 45 21.40 -27.74 16.59
CA GLU A 45 21.00 -26.54 17.31
C GLU A 45 19.65 -26.01 16.80
N VAL A 46 19.48 -25.88 15.48
CA VAL A 46 18.22 -25.47 14.85
C VAL A 46 17.08 -26.44 15.17
N SER A 47 17.33 -27.75 15.12
CA SER A 47 16.30 -28.74 15.49
C SER A 47 15.98 -28.76 16.99
N MET A 48 16.93 -28.39 17.88
CA MET A 48 16.63 -28.14 19.29
C MET A 48 15.72 -26.92 19.47
N PHE A 49 15.93 -25.84 18.70
CA PHE A 49 15.03 -24.70 18.70
C PHE A 49 13.66 -25.01 18.05
N GLY A 50 13.63 -25.83 17.00
CA GLY A 50 12.41 -26.30 16.35
C GLY A 50 11.64 -27.35 17.15
N GLY A 51 12.33 -28.09 18.02
CA GLY A 51 11.78 -29.05 18.97
C GLY A 51 11.20 -28.41 20.24
N VAL A 52 11.45 -27.12 20.45
CA VAL A 52 10.52 -26.30 21.24
C VAL A 52 9.30 -26.10 20.36
N GLU A 53 8.42 -27.10 20.32
CA GLU A 53 7.02 -26.85 20.01
C GLU A 53 6.62 -25.66 20.87
N ALA A 54 6.45 -24.51 20.23
CA ALA A 54 5.82 -23.40 20.88
C ALA A 54 4.44 -23.94 21.31
N THR A 55 4.32 -24.29 22.58
CA THR A 55 3.05 -24.33 23.31
C THR A 55 2.50 -22.90 23.46
N GLY A 56 3.03 -21.94 22.72
CA GLY A 56 2.22 -20.85 22.22
C GLY A 56 1.16 -21.45 21.32
N THR A 57 -0.07 -21.51 21.81
CA THR A 57 -1.26 -21.45 20.98
C THR A 57 -1.10 -20.28 20.02
N ILE A 58 -0.49 -20.51 18.86
CA ILE A 58 -0.57 -19.60 17.73
C ILE A 58 -2.07 -19.54 17.49
N PRO A 59 -2.76 -18.40 17.70
CA PRO A 59 -4.13 -18.31 17.28
C PRO A 59 -4.09 -18.60 15.80
N ALA A 60 -4.60 -19.76 15.40
CA ALA A 60 -4.74 -20.11 14.00
C ALA A 60 -5.52 -18.94 13.42
N PHE A 61 -4.84 -18.06 12.68
CA PHE A 61 -5.52 -17.02 11.94
C PHE A 61 -6.47 -17.80 11.05
N PRO A 62 -7.80 -17.68 11.24
CA PRO A 62 -8.69 -18.40 10.39
C PRO A 62 -8.39 -17.87 9.00
N LEU A 63 -7.84 -18.73 8.14
CA LEU A 63 -7.75 -18.50 6.70
C LEU A 63 -9.18 -18.19 6.27
N ARG A 64 -9.47 -16.89 6.24
CA ARG A 64 -10.83 -16.35 6.30
C ARG A 64 -11.41 -16.44 4.90
N ARG A 65 -11.71 -17.68 4.46
CA ARG A 65 -12.59 -17.98 3.32
C ARG A 65 -13.95 -17.27 3.44
N ALA A 66 -14.28 -16.69 4.58
CA ALA A 66 -15.46 -15.85 4.79
C ALA A 66 -15.40 -14.42 4.19
N ARG A 67 -14.28 -13.98 3.59
CA ARG A 67 -14.22 -12.67 2.91
C ARG A 67 -14.68 -12.68 1.45
N SER A 68 -14.87 -13.85 0.82
CA SER A 68 -15.23 -13.92 -0.60
C SER A 68 -16.55 -13.22 -0.98
N PRO A 69 -17.66 -13.30 -0.22
CA PRO A 69 -18.90 -12.66 -0.67
C PRO A 69 -18.79 -11.13 -0.58
N VAL A 70 -18.18 -10.62 0.49
CA VAL A 70 -17.98 -9.17 0.69
C VAL A 70 -17.06 -8.60 -0.39
N LEU A 71 -16.02 -9.35 -0.77
CA LEU A 71 -15.10 -8.93 -1.81
C LEU A 71 -15.76 -8.90 -3.19
N HIS A 72 -16.63 -9.86 -3.52
CA HIS A 72 -17.40 -9.83 -4.76
C HIS A 72 -18.42 -8.69 -4.82
N VAL A 73 -19.09 -8.38 -3.71
CA VAL A 73 -20.02 -7.25 -3.64
C VAL A 73 -19.27 -5.92 -3.76
N ALA A 74 -18.16 -5.76 -3.05
CA ALA A 74 -17.31 -4.57 -3.13
C ALA A 74 -16.75 -4.36 -4.55
N LEU A 75 -16.34 -5.43 -5.23
CA LEU A 75 -15.82 -5.37 -6.59
C LEU A 75 -16.91 -4.95 -7.60
N ARG A 76 -18.15 -5.44 -7.43
CA ARG A 76 -19.29 -5.01 -8.25
C ARG A 76 -19.64 -3.54 -8.04
N ALA A 77 -19.65 -3.08 -6.78
CA ALA A 77 -19.89 -1.67 -6.47
C ALA A 77 -18.80 -0.76 -7.07
N ALA A 78 -17.53 -1.16 -6.95
CA ALA A 78 -16.41 -0.44 -7.55
C ALA A 78 -16.50 -0.38 -9.09
N ALA A 79 -16.90 -1.49 -9.73
CA ALA A 79 -17.11 -1.53 -11.18
C ALA A 79 -18.23 -0.58 -11.64
N LEU A 80 -19.36 -0.53 -10.92
CA LEU A 80 -20.45 0.39 -11.23
C LEU A 80 -20.03 1.86 -11.06
N LEU A 81 -19.25 2.18 -10.02
CA LEU A 81 -18.70 3.52 -9.82
C LEU A 81 -17.75 3.93 -10.95
N LEU A 82 -16.86 3.02 -11.38
CA LEU A 82 -15.95 3.27 -12.50
C LEU A 82 -16.68 3.52 -13.81
N ILE A 83 -17.71 2.72 -14.11
CA ILE A 83 -18.54 2.89 -15.31
C ILE A 83 -19.28 4.23 -15.26
N GLY A 84 -19.89 4.57 -14.12
CA GLY A 84 -20.56 5.85 -13.93
C GLY A 84 -19.63 7.05 -14.09
N PHE A 85 -18.41 6.96 -13.55
CA PHE A 85 -17.39 7.99 -13.69
C PHE A 85 -16.95 8.17 -15.13
N LEU A 86 -16.66 7.08 -15.86
CA LEU A 86 -16.28 7.12 -17.26
C LEU A 86 -17.40 7.65 -18.15
N ALA A 87 -18.66 7.26 -17.88
CA ALA A 87 -19.82 7.79 -18.59
C ALA A 87 -19.99 9.29 -18.35
N GLY A 88 -19.91 9.74 -17.09
CA GLY A 88 -19.96 11.16 -16.73
C GLY A 88 -18.85 11.97 -17.40
N TYR A 89 -17.61 11.49 -17.34
CA TYR A 89 -16.46 12.12 -17.98
C TYR A 89 -16.57 12.19 -19.51
N GLY A 90 -17.14 11.15 -20.13
CA GLY A 90 -17.45 11.15 -21.57
C GLY A 90 -18.48 12.23 -21.91
N THR A 91 -19.57 12.29 -21.15
CA THR A 91 -20.62 13.29 -21.38
C THR A 91 -20.16 14.72 -21.16
N SER A 92 -19.33 15.00 -20.15
CA SER A 92 -18.82 16.35 -19.89
C SER A 92 -17.91 16.87 -21.00
N ASN A 93 -17.19 15.98 -21.68
CA ASN A 93 -16.32 16.35 -22.80
C ASN A 93 -17.07 16.43 -24.15
N TRP A 94 -18.30 15.91 -24.22
CA TRP A 94 -19.13 15.98 -25.42
C TRP A 94 -20.12 17.14 -25.41
N THR A 95 -20.55 17.59 -24.23
CA THR A 95 -21.33 18.82 -24.15
C THR A 95 -20.42 20.01 -24.38
N CYS A 96 -20.55 20.66 -25.54
CA CYS A 96 -19.99 21.99 -25.74
C CYS A 96 -20.51 22.90 -24.61
N PRO A 97 -19.62 23.58 -23.85
CA PRO A 97 -20.07 24.52 -22.83
C PRO A 97 -20.91 25.59 -23.53
N THR A 98 -22.20 25.66 -23.19
CA THR A 98 -23.02 26.79 -23.60
C THR A 98 -22.37 28.04 -23.00
N PRO A 99 -22.01 29.05 -23.81
CA PRO A 99 -21.44 30.27 -23.26
C PRO A 99 -22.43 30.84 -22.27
N VAL A 100 -22.02 30.93 -21.00
CA VAL A 100 -22.77 31.68 -19.98
C VAL A 100 -22.71 33.13 -20.45
N ASN A 101 -23.81 33.60 -21.00
CA ASN A 101 -23.93 34.98 -21.43
C ASN A 101 -24.07 35.82 -20.16
N VAL A 102 -22.93 36.23 -19.60
CA VAL A 102 -22.89 37.15 -18.46
C VAL A 102 -23.37 38.48 -18.99
N ILE A 103 -24.67 38.76 -18.87
CA ILE A 103 -25.19 40.11 -19.08
C ILE A 103 -24.44 40.99 -18.08
N PRO A 104 -23.66 41.99 -18.53
CA PRO A 104 -22.94 42.87 -17.63
C PRO A 104 -23.96 43.78 -16.96
N ALA A 105 -24.59 43.31 -15.88
CA ALA A 105 -25.49 44.12 -15.06
C ALA A 105 -24.73 45.15 -14.20
N TYR A 106 -23.40 45.22 -14.32
CA TYR A 106 -22.52 46.01 -13.45
C TYR A 106 -21.43 46.78 -14.21
N THR A 107 -21.66 47.14 -15.48
CA THR A 107 -20.74 48.07 -16.18
C THR A 107 -20.80 49.50 -15.66
N GLU A 108 -21.82 49.85 -14.87
CA GLU A 108 -21.88 51.12 -14.15
C GLU A 108 -21.59 50.89 -12.65
N LEU A 109 -20.56 51.55 -12.13
CA LEU A 109 -20.17 51.53 -10.71
C LEU A 109 -21.14 52.30 -9.79
N SER A 110 -22.38 52.53 -10.21
CA SER A 110 -23.41 53.18 -9.41
C SER A 110 -24.24 52.11 -8.69
N PRO A 111 -24.11 51.94 -7.37
CA PRO A 111 -25.00 51.05 -6.64
C PRO A 111 -26.44 51.61 -6.73
N PRO A 112 -27.46 50.76 -6.94
CA PRO A 112 -28.86 51.18 -6.84
C PRO A 112 -29.12 51.80 -5.47
N ALA A 113 -29.92 52.87 -5.41
CA ALA A 113 -30.19 53.62 -4.18
C ALA A 113 -30.72 52.74 -3.03
N ASP A 114 -31.37 51.62 -3.37
CA ASP A 114 -32.01 50.69 -2.43
C ASP A 114 -31.19 49.40 -2.19
N SER A 115 -29.94 49.34 -2.64
CA SER A 115 -29.12 48.14 -2.49
C SER A 115 -28.49 48.03 -1.09
N LEU A 116 -28.91 47.02 -0.34
CA LEU A 116 -28.29 46.58 0.92
C LEU A 116 -26.81 46.16 0.78
N ALA A 117 -26.28 46.08 -0.45
CA ALA A 117 -24.88 45.80 -0.72
C ALA A 117 -23.92 46.81 -0.07
N ARG A 118 -24.35 48.05 0.18
CA ARG A 118 -23.53 49.05 0.92
C ARG A 118 -23.17 48.60 2.34
N PHE A 119 -24.07 47.86 2.99
CA PHE A 119 -23.87 47.37 4.36
C PHE A 119 -22.98 46.11 4.41
N ALA A 120 -23.02 45.27 3.36
CA ALA A 120 -22.17 44.10 3.27
C ALA A 120 -20.67 44.44 3.09
N VAL A 121 -20.36 45.58 2.47
CA VAL A 121 -18.97 46.05 2.31
C VAL A 121 -18.43 46.66 3.61
N THR A 122 -19.29 47.29 4.43
CA THR A 122 -18.85 47.94 5.68
C THR A 122 -18.47 46.93 6.77
N ASP A 123 -19.08 45.74 6.78
CA ASP A 123 -18.72 44.65 7.70
C ASP A 123 -17.37 43.99 7.33
N ALA A 124 -16.96 44.03 6.06
CA ALA A 124 -15.73 43.39 5.58
C ALA A 124 -14.46 44.25 5.76
N THR A 125 -14.60 45.55 6.04
CA THR A 125 -13.46 46.47 6.25
C THR A 125 -13.44 47.09 7.64
N GLY A 126 -13.77 46.30 8.67
CA GLY A 126 -13.42 46.62 10.06
C GLY A 126 -11.92 46.47 10.31
N VAL A 127 -11.09 47.27 9.62
CA VAL A 127 -9.68 47.44 9.96
C VAL A 127 -9.52 48.86 10.49
N SER A 128 -9.43 48.97 11.80
CA SER A 128 -9.06 50.18 12.53
C SER A 128 -7.68 50.64 12.09
N PHE A 129 -7.59 51.83 11.50
CA PHE A 129 -6.32 52.55 11.38
C PHE A 129 -6.09 53.31 12.69
N ASN A 130 -4.95 53.04 13.32
CA ASN A 130 -4.37 53.83 14.40
C ASN A 130 -3.62 55.02 13.80
#